data_AF-A0AAD4QWB5-F1
#
_entry.id   AF-A0AAD4QWB5-F1
#
_cell.length_a   1.000
_cell.length_b   1.000
_cell.length_c   1.000
_cell.angle_alpha   90.00
_cell.angle_beta   90.00
_cell.angle_gamma   90.00
#
_symmetry.space_group_name_H-M   'P 1'
#
loop_
_entity.id
_entity.type
_entity.pdbx_description
1 polymer ?
#
loop_
_entity_poly.entity_id
_entity_poly.type
_entity_poly.pdbx_seq_one_letter_code
_entity_poly.pdbx_strand_id
1 'polypeptide(L)' 'MPAIMKRCKKELQRSATINGALKLWLAQQYNFSNLQKEFVQQYRTVEDAKKLKSEPEYKHLDANTLALLFNTII' A
#
# COMPACT_ATOMS: atom_id res chain seq x y z
N MET A 1 14.29 0.02 -18.80
CA MET A 1 14.00 0.13 -17.35
C MET A 1 12.79 -0.66 -16.80
N PRO A 2 12.12 -1.62 -17.49
CA PRO A 2 10.97 -2.34 -16.88
C PRO A 2 11.36 -3.51 -15.95
N ALA A 3 12.57 -4.08 -16.08
CA ALA A 3 12.99 -5.25 -15.30
C ALA A 3 13.24 -4.94 -13.81
N ILE A 4 13.75 -3.74 -13.50
CA ILE A 4 14.05 -3.30 -12.12
C ILE A 4 12.74 -3.08 -11.35
N MET A 5 11.78 -2.37 -11.96
CA MET A 5 10.44 -2.19 -11.39
C MET A 5 9.74 -3.53 -11.12
N LYS A 6 9.86 -4.50 -12.03
CA LYS A 6 9.27 -5.83 -11.85
C LYS A 6 9.91 -6.60 -10.69
N ARG A 7 11.23 -6.45 -10.48
CA ARG A 7 11.92 -6.99 -9.30
C ARG A 7 11.50 -6.27 -8.02
N CYS A 8 11.47 -4.94 -8.01
CA CYS A 8 11.00 -4.17 -6.86
C CYS A 8 9.58 -4.54 -6.46
N LYS A 9 8.65 -4.73 -7.41
CA LYS A 9 7.30 -5.23 -7.14
C LYS A 9 7.34 -6.58 -6.40
N LYS A 10 8.13 -7.52 -6.90
CA LYS A 10 8.22 -8.88 -6.35
C LYS A 10 8.82 -8.89 -4.94
N GLU A 11 9.84 -8.06 -4.72
CA GLU A 11 10.47 -7.90 -3.40
C GLU A 11 9.56 -7.16 -2.42
N LEU A 12 8.82 -6.13 -2.85
CA LEU A 12 7.81 -5.46 -2.01
C LEU A 12 6.70 -6.42 -1.57
N GLN A 13 6.25 -7.29 -2.47
CA GLN A 13 5.24 -8.31 -2.14
C GLN A 13 5.79 -9.34 -1.17
N ARG A 14 7.04 -9.79 -1.35
CA ARG A 14 7.68 -10.78 -0.48
C ARG A 14 8.12 -10.24 0.88
N SER A 15 8.45 -8.96 0.97
CA SER A 15 9.05 -8.42 2.18
C SER A 15 8.01 -8.28 3.27
N ALA A 16 8.10 -9.13 4.29
CA ALA A 16 7.30 -9.03 5.52
C ALA A 16 7.82 -7.90 6.44
N THR A 17 9.04 -7.43 6.21
CA THR A 17 9.71 -6.39 7.01
C THR A 17 9.24 -4.99 6.66
N ILE A 18 8.65 -4.80 5.47
CA ILE A 18 8.15 -3.51 5.04
C ILE A 18 6.71 -3.34 5.52
N ASN A 19 6.46 -2.29 6.31
CA ASN A 19 5.12 -1.96 6.77
C ASN A 19 4.22 -1.63 5.58
N GLY A 20 2.96 -2.06 5.61
CA GLY A 20 2.12 -1.91 4.41
C GLY A 20 1.71 -0.46 4.11
N ALA A 21 1.90 0.48 5.04
CA ALA A 21 1.85 1.92 4.76
C ALA A 21 2.98 2.34 3.80
N LEU A 22 4.21 1.89 4.05
CA LEU A 22 5.33 2.11 3.13
C LEU A 22 5.10 1.41 1.78
N LYS A 23 4.52 0.20 1.78
CA LYS A 23 4.18 -0.51 0.52
C LYS A 23 3.15 0.25 -0.31
N LEU A 24 2.11 0.78 0.32
CA LEU A 24 1.09 1.61 -0.31
C LEU A 24 1.68 2.92 -0.84
N TRP A 25 2.53 3.57 -0.04
CA TRP A 25 3.21 4.80 -0.44
C TRP A 25 4.13 4.59 -1.65
N LEU A 26 4.93 3.53 -1.65
CA LEU A 26 5.76 3.16 -2.80
C LEU A 26 4.91 2.79 -4.02
N ALA A 27 3.81 2.06 -3.83
CA ALA A 27 2.90 1.74 -4.93
C ALA A 27 2.31 3.02 -5.56
N GLN A 28 1.98 4.02 -4.75
CA GLN A 28 1.51 5.33 -5.20
C GLN A 28 2.62 6.12 -5.91
N GLN A 29 3.79 6.25 -5.30
CA GLN A 29 4.91 7.02 -5.84
C GLN A 29 5.35 6.54 -7.23
N TYR A 30 5.33 5.23 -7.45
CA TYR A 30 5.72 4.61 -8.71
C TYR A 30 4.53 4.30 -9.65
N ASN A 31 3.31 4.78 -9.33
CA ASN A 31 2.09 4.54 -10.11
C ASN A 31 1.80 3.05 -10.38
N PHE A 32 2.07 2.18 -9.40
CA PHE A 32 1.72 0.77 -9.47
C PHE A 32 0.26 0.53 -9.05
N SER A 33 -0.69 0.98 -9.86
CA SER A 33 -2.13 0.89 -9.54
C SER A 33 -2.61 -0.54 -9.23
N ASN A 34 -2.02 -1.56 -9.86
CA ASN A 34 -2.33 -2.96 -9.54
C ASN A 34 -1.84 -3.37 -8.14
N LEU A 35 -0.63 -2.96 -7.73
CA LEU A 35 -0.12 -3.24 -6.37
C LEU A 35 -0.92 -2.49 -5.33
N GLN A 36 -1.28 -1.24 -5.61
CA GLN A 36 -2.07 -0.42 -4.72
C GLN A 36 -3.41 -1.09 -4.42
N LYS A 37 -4.11 -1.60 -5.44
CA LYS A 37 -5.34 -2.40 -5.25
C LYS A 37 -5.10 -3.67 -4.44
N GLU A 38 -4.06 -4.44 -4.75
CA GLU A 38 -3.74 -5.66 -4.01
C GLU A 38 -3.42 -5.38 -2.53
N PHE A 39 -2.66 -4.32 -2.23
CA PHE A 39 -2.36 -3.93 -0.86
C PHE A 39 -3.60 -3.42 -0.15
N VAL A 40 -4.41 -2.54 -0.78
CA VAL A 40 -5.67 -2.08 -0.21
C VAL A 40 -6.61 -3.24 0.13
N GLN A 41 -6.65 -4.29 -0.70
CA GLN A 41 -7.44 -5.50 -0.42
C GLN A 41 -6.94 -6.30 0.80
N GLN A 42 -5.66 -6.18 1.18
CA GLN A 42 -5.15 -6.76 2.42
C GLN A 42 -5.63 -5.97 3.65
N TYR A 43 -5.95 -4.68 3.48
CA TYR A 43 -6.46 -3.79 4.52
C TYR A 43 -8.00 -3.75 4.54
N ARG A 44 -8.63 -4.93 4.58
CA ARG A 44 -10.10 -5.07 4.52
C ARG A 44 -10.79 -4.87 5.88
N THR A 45 -10.02 -4.88 6.94
CA THR A 45 -10.50 -4.85 8.34
C THR A 45 -10.18 -3.51 8.98
N VAL A 46 -11.10 -3.06 9.87
CA VAL A 46 -10.94 -1.80 10.62
C VAL A 46 -9.69 -1.82 11.50
N GLU A 47 -9.29 -2.99 12.00
CA GLU A 47 -8.06 -3.18 12.77
C GLU A 47 -6.80 -2.93 11.93
N ASP A 48 -6.78 -3.39 10.68
CA ASP A 48 -5.69 -3.16 9.75
C ASP A 48 -5.62 -1.69 9.33
N ALA A 49 -6.77 -1.04 9.16
CA ALA A 49 -6.84 0.41 8.92
C ALA A 49 -6.32 1.23 10.12
N LYS A 50 -6.61 0.79 11.35
CA LYS A 50 -6.05 1.39 12.57
C LYS A 50 -4.54 1.20 12.66
N LYS A 51 -4.03 -0.01 12.38
CA LYS A 51 -2.58 -0.27 12.30
C LYS A 51 -1.92 0.63 11.27
N LEU A 52 -2.50 0.70 10.08
CA LEU A 52 -2.01 1.57 9.01
C LEU A 52 -1.97 3.03 9.45
N LYS A 53 -3.03 3.53 10.11
CA LYS A 53 -3.10 4.91 10.60
C LYS A 53 -2.07 5.22 11.69
N SER A 54 -1.59 4.21 12.42
CA SER A 54 -0.53 4.33 13.41
C SER A 54 0.87 4.46 12.79
N GLU A 55 1.03 4.09 11.50
CA GLU A 55 2.32 4.15 10.82
C GLU A 55 2.67 5.59 10.39
N PRO A 56 3.95 5.99 10.48
CA PRO A 56 4.38 7.33 10.07
C PRO A 56 4.11 7.60 8.58
N GLU A 57 4.31 6.59 7.75
CA GLU A 57 4.12 6.62 6.29
C GLU A 57 2.68 6.85 5.87
N TYR A 58 1.70 6.63 6.75
CA TYR A 58 0.29 6.92 6.46
C TYR A 58 0.07 8.40 6.18
N LYS A 59 0.84 9.29 6.81
CA LYS A 59 0.78 10.74 6.55
C LYS A 59 1.20 11.13 5.13
N HIS A 60 1.93 10.24 4.44
CA HIS A 60 2.37 10.45 3.07
C HIS A 60 1.44 9.82 2.03
N LEU A 61 0.38 9.13 2.47
CA LEU A 61 -0.62 8.57 1.55
C LEU A 61 -1.51 9.69 0.99
N ASP A 62 -1.74 9.66 -0.31
CA ASP A 62 -2.66 10.58 -0.96
C ASP A 62 -4.12 10.28 -0.61
N ALA A 63 -4.96 11.31 -0.71
CA ALA A 63 -6.40 11.21 -0.49
C ALA A 63 -7.05 10.12 -1.37
N ASN A 64 -6.55 9.87 -2.59
CA ASN A 64 -7.02 8.79 -3.45
C ASN A 64 -6.78 7.39 -2.86
N THR A 65 -5.62 7.17 -2.27
CA THR A 65 -5.26 5.89 -1.64
C THR A 65 -6.07 5.66 -0.38
N LEU A 66 -6.27 6.73 0.40
CA LEU A 66 -7.14 6.71 1.56
C LEU A 66 -8.60 6.43 1.17
N ALA A 67 -9.10 7.07 0.11
CA ALA A 67 -10.45 6.82 -0.40
C ALA A 67 -10.64 5.35 -0.83
N LEU A 68 -9.66 4.76 -1.53
CA LEU A 68 -9.68 3.34 -1.88
C LEU A 68 -9.69 2.42 -0.66
N LEU A 69 -8.89 2.74 0.37
CA LEU A 69 -8.88 2.05 1.66
C LEU A 69 -10.24 2.10 2.35
N PHE A 70 -10.78 3.29 2.57
CA PHE A 70 -12.07 3.46 3.24
C PHE A 70 -13.24 2.85 2.46
N ASN A 71 -13.20 2.89 1.13
CA ASN A 71 -14.21 2.24 0.29
C ASN A 71 -14.13 0.70 0.35
N THR A 72 -13.00 0.13 0.75
CA THR A 72 -12.79 -1.33 0.86
C THR A 72 -13.16 -1.89 2.24
N ILE A 73 -13.27 -1.02 3.26
CA ILE A 73 -13.58 -1.37 4.66
C ILE A 73 -15.11 -1.35 4.93
N ILE A 74 -15.93 -1.02 3.91
CA ILE A 74 -17.41 -1.02 3.97
C ILE A 74 -17.98 -2.42 3.74
#